data_AF-A0A060BS74-F1
#
_entry.id   AF-A0A060BS74-F1
#
_cell.length_a   1.000
_cell.length_b   1.000
_cell.length_c   1.000
_cell.angle_alpha   90.00
_cell.angle_beta   90.00
_cell.angle_gamma   90.00
#
_symmetry.space_group_name_H-M   'P 1'
#
loop_
_entity.id
_entity.type
_entity.pdbx_description
1 polymer ?
#
loop_
_entity_poly.entity_id
_entity_poly.type
_entity_poly.pdbx_seq_one_letter_code
_entity_poly.pdbx_strand_id
1 'polypeptide(L)'
;AELFLRWVQMMALHPRAVMNSWKPQLDDPTNLPWMHPEVTDRIREALRLRYRFMPLLYHLAWRSHATGTPLVAPTFYHFDDRACLADADSFMLGPDVLVAPVVEEARPGSRSICRRRRAAGT
;
A
#
# COMPACT_ATOMS: atom_id res chain seq x y z
N ALA A 1 -8.46 7.49 15.31
CA ALA A 1 -8.75 6.30 14.48
C ALA A 1 -8.42 6.43 12.99
N GLU A 2 -8.64 7.58 12.34
CA GLU A 2 -8.40 7.70 10.89
C GLU A 2 -7.00 7.29 10.45
N LEU A 3 -5.95 7.87 11.05
CA LEU A 3 -4.56 7.55 10.71
C LEU A 3 -4.28 6.04 10.82
N PHE A 4 -4.78 5.40 11.88
CA PHE A 4 -4.62 3.97 12.07
C PHE A 4 -5.31 3.17 10.95
N LEU A 5 -6.52 3.54 10.57
CA LEU A 5 -7.21 2.94 9.43
C LEU A 5 -6.41 3.13 8.12
N ARG A 6 -5.97 4.35 7.80
CA ARG A 6 -5.21 4.64 6.57
C ARG A 6 -3.89 3.86 6.52
N TRP A 7 -3.20 3.77 7.65
CA TRP A 7 -1.99 2.98 7.79
C TRP A 7 -2.24 1.49 7.54
N VAL A 8 -3.33 0.93 8.09
CA VAL A 8 -3.70 -0.48 7.84
C VAL A 8 -4.08 -0.71 6.37
N GLN A 9 -4.79 0.22 5.73
CA GLN A 9 -5.13 0.14 4.31
C GLN A 9 -3.89 0.09 3.41
N MET A 10 -2.89 0.93 3.69
CA MET A 10 -1.58 0.90 3.01
C MET A 10 -0.81 -0.40 3.28
N MET A 11 -0.71 -0.77 4.56
CA MET A 11 0.06 -1.92 5.04
C MET A 11 -0.47 -3.25 4.49
N ALA A 12 -1.79 -3.36 4.25
CA ALA A 12 -2.42 -4.57 3.72
C ALA A 12 -1.77 -5.09 2.43
N LEU A 13 -1.23 -4.20 1.59
CA LEU A 13 -0.62 -4.53 0.30
C LEU A 13 0.92 -4.58 0.34
N HIS A 14 1.55 -4.38 1.49
CA HIS A 14 2.99 -4.58 1.65
C HIS A 14 3.36 -6.06 1.79
N PRO A 15 4.57 -6.50 1.36
CA PRO A 15 5.00 -7.91 1.52
C PRO A 15 4.96 -8.34 2.98
N ARG A 16 5.54 -7.51 3.85
CA ARG A 16 5.51 -7.66 5.30
C ARG A 16 4.45 -6.74 5.89
N ALA A 17 3.39 -7.36 6.42
CA ALA A 17 2.23 -6.68 6.99
C ALA A 17 2.16 -6.98 8.49
N VAL A 18 2.79 -6.13 9.30
CA VAL A 18 2.88 -6.33 10.74
C VAL A 18 2.49 -5.04 11.45
N MET A 19 1.58 -5.15 12.41
CA MET A 19 1.24 -4.06 13.33
C MET A 19 2.17 -4.18 14.53
N ASN A 20 3.04 -3.20 14.71
CA ASN A 20 3.89 -3.08 15.89
C ASN A 20 3.66 -1.73 16.55
N SER A 21 3.79 -1.70 17.87
CA SER A 21 3.60 -0.49 18.66
C SER A 21 4.82 -0.30 19.55
N TRP A 22 5.38 0.91 19.56
CA TRP A 22 6.44 1.30 20.48
C TRP A 22 6.09 2.65 21.08
N LYS A 23 5.76 2.66 22.37
CA LYS A 23 5.36 3.87 23.10
C LYS A 23 5.89 3.77 24.54
N PRO A 24 7.20 4.03 24.75
CA PRO A 24 7.85 3.80 26.04
C PRO A 24 7.32 4.72 27.16
N GLN A 25 6.55 5.75 26.81
CA GLN A 25 5.89 6.67 27.74
C GLN A 25 4.54 6.16 28.25
N LEU A 26 4.03 5.04 27.75
CA LEU A 26 2.73 4.47 28.14
C LEU A 26 2.93 3.15 28.88
N ASP A 27 2.14 2.93 29.93
CA ASP A 27 2.11 1.65 30.65
C ASP A 27 1.57 0.51 29.76
N ASP A 28 0.64 0.82 28.86
CA ASP A 28 0.17 -0.08 27.81
C ASP A 28 0.36 0.56 26.42
N PRO A 29 1.39 0.17 25.66
CA PRO A 29 1.64 0.70 24.33
C PRO A 29 0.75 0.06 23.25
N THR A 30 -0.10 -0.90 23.61
CA THR A 30 -0.88 -1.72 22.69
C THR A 30 -1.74 -0.88 21.76
N ASN A 31 -1.80 -1.28 20.48
CA ASN A 31 -2.66 -0.66 19.48
C ASN A 31 -3.15 -1.71 18.49
N LEU A 32 -4.39 -2.19 18.71
CA LEU A 32 -4.97 -3.34 18.03
C LEU A 32 -6.27 -2.92 17.34
N PRO A 33 -6.65 -3.58 16.23
CA PRO A 33 -7.83 -3.22 15.44
C PRO A 33 -9.12 -3.04 16.24
N TRP A 34 -9.45 -3.95 17.15
CA TRP A 34 -10.69 -3.94 17.92
C TRP A 34 -10.78 -2.82 18.96
N MET A 35 -9.68 -2.10 19.21
CA MET A 35 -9.71 -0.92 20.08
C MET A 35 -10.21 0.35 19.38
N HIS A 36 -10.47 0.28 18.06
CA HIS A 36 -11.04 1.36 17.25
C HIS A 36 -12.38 0.89 16.63
N PRO A 37 -13.45 0.73 17.43
CA PRO A 37 -14.72 0.17 16.96
C PRO A 37 -15.32 0.94 15.77
N GLU A 38 -15.09 2.25 15.68
CA GLU A 38 -15.58 3.13 14.62
C GLU A 38 -14.96 2.85 13.23
N VAL A 39 -13.83 2.14 13.17
CA VAL A 39 -13.15 1.79 11.91
C VAL A 39 -12.83 0.30 11.79
N THR A 40 -13.19 -0.51 12.78
CA THR A 40 -12.87 -1.96 12.82
C THR A 40 -13.36 -2.70 11.58
N ASP A 41 -14.56 -2.37 11.08
CA ASP A 41 -15.11 -3.01 9.88
C ASP A 41 -14.30 -2.68 8.62
N ARG A 42 -13.88 -1.42 8.47
CA ARG A 42 -13.02 -0.97 7.36
C ARG A 42 -11.60 -1.57 7.45
N ILE A 43 -11.09 -1.77 8.67
CA ILE A 43 -9.84 -2.52 8.89
C ILE A 43 -10.02 -3.96 8.42
N ARG A 44 -11.14 -4.62 8.77
CA ARG A 44 -11.42 -5.99 8.33
C ARG A 44 -11.50 -6.09 6.81
N GLU A 45 -12.06 -5.11 6.12
CA GLU A 45 -12.07 -5.03 4.65
C GLU A 45 -10.66 -4.95 4.05
N ALA A 46 -9.79 -4.11 4.62
CA ALA A 46 -8.39 -4.01 4.19
C ALA A 46 -7.63 -5.35 4.39
N LEU A 47 -7.85 -6.03 5.51
CA LEU A 47 -7.27 -7.35 5.74
C LEU A 47 -7.83 -8.41 4.78
N ARG A 48 -9.13 -8.39 4.47
CA ARG A 48 -9.71 -9.27 3.43
C ARG A 48 -9.11 -9.00 2.05
N LEU A 49 -8.85 -7.74 1.70
CA LEU A 49 -8.13 -7.39 0.47
C LEU A 49 -6.74 -8.03 0.45
N ARG A 50 -5.98 -7.95 1.55
CA ARG A 50 -4.69 -8.64 1.67
C ARG A 50 -4.80 -10.13 1.39
N TYR A 51 -5.77 -10.83 1.97
CA TYR A 51 -5.97 -12.26 1.73
C TYR A 51 -6.28 -12.57 0.26
N ARG A 52 -7.06 -11.73 -0.43
CA ARG A 52 -7.29 -11.87 -1.88
C ARG A 52 -6.01 -11.65 -2.69
N PHE A 53 -5.13 -10.76 -2.25
CA PHE A 53 -3.87 -10.43 -2.92
C PHE A 53 -2.71 -11.36 -2.54
N MET A 54 -2.89 -12.24 -1.54
CA MET A 54 -1.84 -13.12 -1.05
C MET A 54 -1.23 -14.02 -2.14
N PRO A 55 -2.00 -14.60 -3.09
CA PRO A 55 -1.42 -15.35 -4.21
C PRO A 55 -0.50 -14.49 -5.10
N LEU A 56 -0.89 -13.23 -5.37
CA LEU A 56 -0.06 -12.29 -6.14
C LEU A 56 1.21 -11.93 -5.36
N LEU A 57 1.11 -11.58 -4.08
CA LEU A 57 2.26 -11.24 -3.25
C LEU A 57 3.25 -12.41 -3.17
N TYR A 58 2.76 -13.64 -3.03
CA TYR A 58 3.60 -14.84 -3.03
C TYR A 58 4.28 -15.05 -4.40
N HIS A 59 3.52 -14.95 -5.49
CA HIS A 59 4.06 -15.08 -6.84
C HIS A 59 5.16 -14.05 -7.13
N LEU A 60 4.93 -12.78 -6.76
CA LEU A 60 5.93 -11.73 -6.94
C LEU A 60 7.14 -11.93 -6.03
N ALA A 61 6.98 -12.46 -4.81
CA ALA A 61 8.09 -12.79 -3.94
C ALA A 61 8.97 -13.90 -4.55
N TRP A 62 8.34 -14.93 -5.11
CA TRP A 62 9.03 -15.97 -5.87
C TRP A 62 9.78 -15.41 -7.09
N ARG A 63 9.13 -14.55 -7.89
CA ARG A 63 9.78 -13.87 -9.03
C ARG A 63 10.97 -13.03 -8.58
N SER A 64 10.83 -12.32 -7.47
CA SER A 64 11.91 -11.51 -6.90
C SER A 64 13.10 -12.36 -6.50
N HIS A 65 12.87 -13.50 -5.86
CA HIS A 65 13.92 -14.47 -5.57
C HIS A 65 14.58 -15.02 -6.85
N ALA A 66 13.80 -15.37 -7.87
CA ALA A 66 14.32 -16.02 -9.08
C ALA A 66 15.07 -15.08 -10.04
N THR A 67 14.71 -13.79 -10.08
CA THR A 67 15.19 -12.86 -11.11
C THR A 67 15.81 -11.58 -10.58
N GLY A 68 15.75 -11.34 -9.27
CA GLY A 68 16.22 -10.09 -8.65
C GLY A 68 15.31 -8.88 -8.89
N THR A 69 14.17 -9.03 -9.55
CA THR A 69 13.22 -7.92 -9.74
C THR A 69 12.52 -7.56 -8.42
N PRO A 70 12.30 -6.28 -8.10
CA PRO A 70 11.59 -5.89 -6.90
C PRO A 70 10.10 -6.31 -6.95
N LEU A 71 9.57 -6.80 -5.84
CA LEU A 71 8.12 -7.05 -5.68
C LEU A 71 7.37 -5.72 -5.58
N VAL A 72 7.82 -4.85 -4.66
CA VAL A 72 7.35 -3.47 -4.54
C VAL A 72 8.33 -2.58 -5.27
N ALA A 73 7.86 -1.84 -6.26
CA ALA A 73 8.68 -0.92 -7.03
C ALA A 73 8.09 0.50 -7.01
N PRO A 74 8.92 1.55 -7.09
CA PRO A 74 8.41 2.88 -7.38
C PRO A 74 7.76 2.91 -8.77
N THR A 75 6.83 3.84 -8.98
CA THR A 75 6.03 3.88 -10.23
C THR A 75 6.89 4.08 -11.49
N PHE A 76 7.97 4.87 -11.40
CA PHE A 76 8.92 5.08 -12.49
C PHE A 76 9.66 3.80 -12.93
N TYR A 77 9.68 2.74 -12.12
CA TYR A 77 10.30 1.47 -12.51
C TYR A 77 9.54 0.77 -13.64
N HIS A 78 8.23 1.02 -13.75
CA HIS A 78 7.36 0.40 -14.76
C HIS A 78 6.76 1.39 -15.77
N PHE A 79 6.84 2.70 -15.48
CA PHE A 79 6.25 3.76 -16.29
C PHE A 79 7.30 4.79 -16.68
N ASP A 80 7.41 5.03 -18.00
CA ASP A 80 8.29 6.05 -18.57
C ASP A 80 7.55 7.39 -18.67
N ASP A 81 7.29 8.02 -17.52
CA ASP A 81 6.74 9.37 -17.43
C ASP A 81 7.47 10.16 -16.34
N ARG A 82 7.92 11.38 -16.68
CA ARG A 82 8.64 12.28 -15.78
C ARG A 82 7.84 12.59 -14.50
N ALA A 83 6.52 12.60 -14.56
CA ALA A 83 5.67 12.78 -13.38
C ALA A 83 5.85 11.66 -12.34
N CYS A 84 6.21 10.45 -12.78
CA CYS A 84 6.41 9.29 -11.92
C CYS A 84 7.73 9.33 -11.15
N LEU A 85 8.70 10.14 -11.59
CA LEU A 85 9.93 10.38 -10.83
C LEU A 85 9.68 11.19 -9.55
N ALA A 86 8.63 12.01 -9.54
CA ALA A 86 8.24 12.82 -8.39
C ALA A 86 7.22 12.13 -7.46
N ASP A 87 6.67 10.99 -7.87
CA ASP A 87 5.66 10.26 -7.09
C ASP A 87 6.34 9.44 -6.00
N ALA A 88 6.21 9.90 -4.76
CA ALA A 88 6.76 9.26 -3.57
C ALA A 88 5.71 8.52 -2.73
N ASP A 89 4.43 8.65 -3.08
CA ASP A 89 3.34 8.14 -2.26
C ASP A 89 2.71 6.87 -2.83
N SER A 90 2.83 6.65 -4.13
CA SER A 90 2.33 5.45 -4.81
C SER A 90 3.45 4.46 -5.09
N PHE A 91 3.07 3.19 -5.16
CA PHE A 91 3.99 2.11 -5.50
C PHE A 91 3.29 1.04 -6.36
N MET A 92 4.10 0.24 -7.03
CA MET A 92 3.68 -0.85 -7.89
C MET A 92 3.89 -2.19 -7.19
N LEU A 93 2.94 -3.10 -7.32
CA LEU A 93 3.09 -4.53 -7.00
C LEU A 93 3.27 -5.31 -8.30
N GLY A 94 4.53 -5.53 -8.67
CA GLY A 94 4.85 -5.96 -10.03
C GLY A 94 4.34 -4.97 -11.10
N PRO A 95 4.25 -5.39 -12.37
CA PRO A 95 3.94 -4.49 -13.47
C PRO A 95 2.45 -4.09 -13.59
N ASP A 96 1.54 -4.81 -12.92
CA ASP A 96 0.11 -4.77 -13.24
C ASP A 96 -0.76 -4.08 -12.19
N VAL A 97 -0.24 -3.84 -10.99
CA VAL A 97 -1.03 -3.30 -9.87
C VAL A 97 -0.37 -2.03 -9.33
N LEU A 98 -1.06 -0.90 -9.51
CA LEU A 98 -0.73 0.38 -8.87
C LEU A 98 -1.46 0.49 -7.54
N VAL A 99 -0.72 0.80 -6.48
CA VAL A 99 -1.25 1.11 -5.15
C VAL A 99 -1.08 2.60 -4.88
N ALA A 100 -2.18 3.28 -4.53
CA ALA A 100 -2.21 4.70 -4.22
C ALA A 100 -2.89 4.93 -2.86
N PRO A 101 -2.14 4.78 -1.75
CA PRO A 101 -2.65 5.03 -0.41
C PRO A 101 -3.08 6.49 -0.22
N VAL A 102 -4.06 6.70 0.66
CA VAL A 102 -4.39 8.03 1.19
C VAL A 102 -3.39 8.36 2.28
N VAL A 103 -2.60 9.42 2.09
CA VAL A 103 -1.53 9.85 3.00
C VAL A 103 -1.79 11.21 3.64
N GLU A 104 -2.83 11.91 3.20
CA GLU A 104 -3.29 13.18 3.78
C GLU A 104 -4.48 12.93 4.71
N GLU A 105 -4.56 13.71 5.79
CA GLU A 105 -5.75 13.75 6.65
C GLU A 105 -6.98 14.18 5.85
N ALA A 106 -8.17 13.70 6.22
CA ALA A 106 -9.42 13.85 5.48
C ALA A 106 -9.68 15.29 4.97
N ARG A 107 -9.17 15.58 3.77
CA ARG A 107 -9.58 16.69 2.91
C ARG A 107 -10.31 16.10 1.71
N PRO A 108 -11.52 16.60 1.39
CA PRO A 108 -12.15 16.27 0.13
C PRO A 108 -11.25 16.70 -1.02
N GLY A 109 -10.82 15.76 -1.86
CA GLY A 109 -9.93 16.06 -2.97
C GLY A 109 -9.59 14.83 -3.81
N SER A 110 -9.23 15.08 -5.06
CA SER A 110 -8.64 14.08 -5.94
C SER A 110 -7.12 14.29 -5.98
N ARG A 111 -6.34 13.26 -5.66
CA ARG A 111 -4.88 13.29 -5.90
C ARG A 111 -4.59 12.83 -7.31
N SER A 112 -3.66 13.52 -7.99
CA SER A 112 -3.04 12.97 -9.18
C SER A 112 -2.18 11.76 -8.81
N ILE A 113 -2.37 10.66 -9.52
CA ILE A 113 -1.50 9.48 -9.43
C ILE A 113 -0.69 9.39 -10.72
N CYS A 114 0.55 8.93 -10.64
CA CYS A 114 1.28 8.54 -11.83
C CYS A 114 0.49 7.45 -12.58
N ARG A 115 0.40 7.55 -13.92
CA ARG A 115 -0.32 6.60 -14.77
C ARG A 115 0.59 6.18 -15.90
N ARG A 116 0.51 4.90 -16.29
CA ARG A 116 1.08 4.44 -17.55
C ARG A 116 0.47 5.26 -18.69
N ARG A 117 1.29 5.93 -19.49
CA ARG A 117 0.82 6.47 -20.78
C ARG A 117 0.31 5.30 -21.61
N ARG A 118 -0.93 5.37 -22.09
CA ARG A 118 -1.34 4.48 -23.17
C ARG A 118 -0.41 4.79 -24.34
N ALA A 119 0.21 3.77 -24.93
CA ALA A 119 0.83 3.94 -26.24
C ALA A 119 -0.24 4.58 -27.14
N ALA A 120 0.07 5.75 -27.70
CA ALA A 120 -0.78 6.32 -28.74
C ALA A 120 -0.88 5.24 -29.83
N GLY A 121 -2.10 4.81 -30.13
CA GLY A 121 -2.34 3.67 -31.00
C GLY A 121 -1.59 3.81 -32.32
N THR A 122 -0.88 2.76 -32.71
CA THR A 122 -0.65 2.38 -34.11
C THR A 122 -1.92 1.79 -34.69
#